data_AF-A0A3D0RQE7-F1
#
_entry.id   AF-A0A3D0RQE7-F1
#
_cell.length_a   1.000
_cell.length_b   1.000
_cell.length_c   1.000
_cell.angle_alpha   90.00
_cell.angle_beta   90.00
_cell.angle_gamma   90.00
#
_symmetry.space_group_name_H-M   'P 1'
#
loop_
_entity.id
_entity.type
_entity.pdbx_description
1 polymer ?
#
loop_
_entity_poly.entity_id
_entity_poly.type
_entity_poly.pdbx_seq_one_letter_code
_entity_poly.pdbx_strand_id
1 'polypeptide(L)'
;LVNQFEIPTFAIKGEDKVTYFKHIRAALEHKPHMTMDDGADLVSSLFFIEMGRFEKLEPSLGAWAKGLKDEERKQMLKEVIGGTEETTTGVIRLKAMEK
;
A
#
# COMPACT_ATOMS: atom_id res chain seq x y z
N LEU A 1 3.43 5.90 -20.80
CA LEU A 1 3.16 6.43 -19.44
C LEU A 1 4.36 7.21 -18.92
N VAL A 2 5.43 6.57 -18.44
CA VAL A 2 6.61 7.30 -17.93
C VAL A 2 7.28 8.17 -19.00
N ASN A 3 7.75 7.58 -20.10
CA ASN A 3 8.54 8.32 -21.12
C ASN A 3 7.76 9.34 -21.96
N GLN A 4 6.42 9.31 -21.89
CA GLN A 4 5.55 10.12 -22.76
C GLN A 4 4.68 11.10 -21.99
N PHE A 5 4.26 10.73 -20.78
CA PHE A 5 3.33 11.49 -19.97
C PHE A 5 3.91 11.78 -18.58
N GLU A 6 5.14 11.33 -18.30
CA GLU A 6 5.84 11.52 -17.02
C GLU A 6 5.07 10.97 -15.81
N ILE A 7 4.18 10.00 -16.05
CA ILE A 7 3.40 9.33 -15.00
C ILE A 7 4.24 8.15 -14.47
N PRO A 8 4.70 8.18 -13.19
CA PRO A 8 5.43 7.07 -12.60
C PRO A 8 4.60 5.79 -12.68
N THR A 9 5.19 4.71 -13.19
CA THR A 9 4.51 3.41 -13.32
C THR A 9 5.47 2.33 -12.86
N PHE A 10 5.03 1.55 -11.88
CA PHE A 10 5.81 0.51 -11.23
C PHE A 10 5.11 -0.83 -11.44
N ALA A 11 5.38 -1.49 -12.57
CA ALA A 11 4.74 -2.76 -12.93
C ALA A 11 5.61 -3.53 -13.94
N ILE A 12 5.87 -4.81 -13.69
CA ILE A 12 6.62 -5.68 -14.61
C ILE A 12 5.86 -6.99 -14.80
N LYS A 13 5.63 -7.39 -16.06
CA LYS A 13 4.99 -8.69 -16.36
C LYS A 13 5.90 -9.83 -15.90
N GLY A 14 5.36 -10.71 -15.05
CA GLY A 14 6.10 -11.86 -14.51
C GLY A 14 7.05 -11.52 -13.38
N GLU A 15 6.80 -10.41 -12.67
CA GLU A 15 7.57 -10.03 -11.50
C GLU A 15 7.47 -11.03 -10.35
N ASP A 16 8.53 -11.10 -9.54
CA ASP A 16 8.50 -11.86 -8.30
C ASP A 16 7.75 -11.09 -7.20
N LYS A 17 7.41 -11.82 -6.13
CA LYS A 17 6.66 -11.27 -4.99
C LYS A 17 7.39 -10.08 -4.34
N VAL A 18 8.71 -10.13 -4.24
CA VAL A 18 9.48 -9.04 -3.61
C VAL A 18 9.40 -7.77 -4.45
N THR A 19 9.47 -7.91 -5.77
CA THR A 19 9.36 -6.81 -6.74
C THR A 19 7.96 -6.21 -6.74
N TYR A 20 6.92 -7.05 -6.68
CA TYR A 20 5.54 -6.60 -6.50
C TYR A 20 5.37 -5.70 -5.25
N PHE A 21 5.89 -6.14 -4.08
CA PHE A 21 5.80 -5.32 -2.86
C PHE A 21 6.70 -4.07 -2.88
N LYS A 22 7.78 -4.05 -3.68
CA LYS A 22 8.53 -2.81 -3.97
C LYS A 22 7.68 -1.81 -4.75
N HIS A 23 6.81 -2.27 -5.65
CA HIS A 23 5.88 -1.39 -6.38
C HIS A 23 4.80 -0.82 -5.44
N ILE A 24 4.25 -1.63 -4.53
CA ILE A 24 3.35 -1.16 -3.47
C ILE A 24 4.05 -0.11 -2.60
N ARG A 25 5.28 -0.37 -2.16
CA ARG A 25 6.08 0.60 -1.40
C ARG A 25 6.21 1.91 -2.18
N ALA A 26 6.59 1.85 -3.45
CA ALA A 26 6.75 3.05 -4.28
C ALA A 26 5.45 3.86 -4.32
N ALA A 27 4.28 3.23 -4.45
CA ALA A 27 2.99 3.91 -4.40
C ALA A 27 2.74 4.56 -3.02
N LEU A 28 3.04 3.86 -1.91
CA LEU A 28 2.88 4.39 -0.55
C LEU A 28 3.83 5.56 -0.23
N GLU A 29 5.05 5.55 -0.78
CA GLU A 29 6.04 6.62 -0.61
C GLU A 29 5.57 7.96 -1.21
N HIS A 30 4.62 7.94 -2.15
CA HIS A 30 3.98 9.15 -2.69
C HIS A 30 2.98 9.80 -1.70
N LYS A 31 2.67 9.14 -0.57
CA LYS A 31 1.70 9.60 0.43
C LYS A 31 0.35 10.00 -0.21
N PRO A 32 -0.34 9.06 -0.86
CA PRO A 32 -1.53 9.36 -1.64
C PRO A 32 -2.68 9.83 -0.74
N HIS A 33 -3.49 10.79 -1.22
CA HIS A 33 -4.74 11.18 -0.55
C HIS A 33 -5.91 10.26 -0.93
N MET A 34 -5.84 9.59 -2.08
CA MET A 34 -6.85 8.66 -2.58
C MET A 34 -6.18 7.34 -2.98
N THR A 35 -6.82 6.22 -2.66
CA THR A 35 -6.36 4.89 -3.12
C THR A 35 -7.31 4.29 -4.14
N MET A 36 -6.76 3.62 -5.14
CA MET A 36 -7.49 2.70 -6.03
C MET A 36 -6.84 1.35 -5.84
N ASP A 37 -7.58 0.37 -5.33
CA ASP A 37 -7.05 -0.95 -5.01
C ASP A 37 -7.83 -2.05 -5.72
N ASP A 38 -7.15 -3.16 -5.95
CA ASP A 38 -7.71 -4.40 -6.48
C ASP A 38 -7.13 -5.55 -5.68
N GLY A 39 -7.95 -6.10 -4.78
CA GLY A 39 -7.56 -7.21 -3.91
C GLY A 39 -7.00 -6.79 -2.56
N ALA A 40 -6.96 -5.49 -2.25
CA ALA A 40 -6.66 -4.89 -0.94
C ALA A 40 -5.21 -4.95 -0.43
N ASP A 41 -4.20 -5.27 -1.24
CA ASP A 41 -2.80 -5.35 -0.75
C ASP A 41 -2.22 -3.97 -0.41
N LEU A 42 -2.52 -2.93 -1.20
CA LEU A 42 -2.03 -1.58 -0.96
C LEU A 42 -2.68 -0.99 0.30
N VAL A 43 -4.01 -1.08 0.37
CA VAL A 43 -4.79 -0.53 1.49
C VAL A 43 -4.48 -1.29 2.78
N SER A 44 -4.43 -2.62 2.76
CA SER A 44 -4.08 -3.39 3.97
C SER A 44 -2.65 -3.10 4.45
N SER A 45 -1.71 -2.91 3.53
CA SER A 45 -0.34 -2.50 3.89
C SER A 45 -0.32 -1.16 4.61
N LEU A 46 -1.04 -0.16 4.08
CA LEU A 46 -1.15 1.16 4.70
C LEU A 46 -1.71 1.06 6.14
N PHE A 47 -2.79 0.31 6.33
CA PHE A 47 -3.40 0.09 7.64
C PHE A 47 -2.47 -0.60 8.63
N PHE A 48 -1.78 -1.68 8.22
CA PHE A 48 -0.86 -2.39 9.11
C PHE A 48 0.37 -1.57 9.48
N ILE A 49 0.84 -0.69 8.59
CA ILE A 49 1.93 0.25 8.89
C ILE A 49 1.50 1.24 9.98
N GLU A 50 0.32 1.83 9.86
CA GLU A 50 -0.20 2.78 10.86
C GLU A 50 -0.39 2.09 12.23
N MET A 51 -1.01 0.92 12.25
CA MET A 51 -1.24 0.13 13.46
C MET A 51 0.04 -0.48 14.06
N GLY A 52 1.20 -0.34 13.40
CA GLY A 52 2.46 -0.93 13.84
C GLY A 52 2.50 -2.47 13.76
N ARG A 53 1.61 -3.09 12.97
CA ARG A 53 1.46 -4.54 12.80
C ARG A 53 2.41 -5.08 11.72
N PHE A 54 3.70 -4.84 11.87
CA PHE A 54 4.70 -5.16 10.85
C PHE A 54 4.83 -6.65 10.55
N GLU A 55 4.39 -7.53 11.45
CA GLU A 55 4.35 -8.99 11.26
C GLU A 55 3.31 -9.43 10.22
N LYS A 56 2.35 -8.56 9.89
CA LYS A 56 1.33 -8.81 8.86
C LYS A 56 1.78 -8.37 7.47
N LEU A 57 2.87 -7.63 7.37
CA LEU A 57 3.41 -7.13 6.11
C LEU A 57 4.32 -8.17 5.46
N GLU A 58 4.48 -8.07 4.15
CA GLU A 58 5.56 -8.78 3.47
C GLU A 58 6.92 -8.32 4.06
N PRO A 59 7.89 -9.23 4.30
CA PRO A 59 9.12 -8.90 5.03
C PRO A 59 9.90 -7.67 4.54
N SER A 60 10.00 -7.46 3.23
CA SER A 60 10.71 -6.31 2.67
C SER A 60 9.98 -4.99 2.94
N LEU A 61 8.65 -5.00 2.85
CA LEU A 61 7.82 -3.85 3.17
C LEU A 61 7.80 -3.58 4.68
N GLY A 62 7.72 -4.62 5.51
CA GLY A 62 7.77 -4.51 6.96
C GLY A 62 9.10 -3.99 7.48
N ALA A 63 10.23 -4.40 6.87
CA ALA A 63 11.55 -3.88 7.21
C ALA A 63 11.66 -2.37 6.93
N TRP A 64 11.12 -1.91 5.80
CA TRP A 64 11.05 -0.49 5.47
C TRP A 64 10.15 0.28 6.46
N ALA A 65 8.94 -0.22 6.72
CA ALA A 65 7.97 0.43 7.59
C ALA A 65 8.46 0.60 9.03
N LYS A 66 9.27 -0.36 9.54
CA LYS A 66 9.93 -0.26 10.86
C LYS A 66 10.94 0.89 10.95
N GLY A 67 11.48 1.34 9.81
CA GLY A 67 12.40 2.47 9.75
C GLY A 67 11.72 3.84 9.83
N LEU A 68 10.38 3.89 9.67
CA LEU A 68 9.60 5.13 9.73
C LEU A 68 9.35 5.55 11.17
N LYS A 69 9.39 6.86 11.44
CA LYS A 69 8.97 7.41 12.73
C LYS A 69 7.47 7.24 12.94
N ASP A 70 7.04 7.17 14.19
CA ASP A 70 5.64 6.98 14.55
C ASP A 70 4.73 8.07 13.97
N GLU A 71 5.21 9.32 13.93
CA GLU A 71 4.50 10.47 13.36
C GLU A 71 4.32 10.32 11.85
N GLU A 72 5.35 9.83 11.15
CA GLU A 72 5.30 9.61 9.71
C GLU A 72 4.30 8.53 9.37
N ARG A 73 4.28 7.42 10.12
CA ARG A 73 3.31 6.33 9.92
C ARG A 73 1.87 6.80 10.12
N LYS A 74 1.62 7.56 11.20
CA LYS A 74 0.29 8.12 11.49
C LYS A 74 -0.16 9.12 10.43
N GLN A 75 0.77 9.93 9.93
CA GLN A 75 0.47 10.91 8.88
C GLN A 75 0.05 10.23 7.58
N MET A 76 0.69 9.12 7.20
CA MET A 76 0.36 8.42 5.95
C MET A 76 -1.13 8.04 5.85
N LEU A 77 -1.74 7.55 6.93
CA LEU A 77 -3.17 7.21 6.92
C LEU A 77 -4.05 8.45 7.10
N LYS A 78 -3.62 9.42 7.92
CA LYS A 78 -4.41 10.63 8.21
C LYS A 78 -4.69 11.47 6.96
N GLU A 79 -3.76 11.51 6.00
CA GLU A 79 -3.93 12.26 4.76
C GLU A 79 -4.78 11.53 3.72
N VAL A 80 -5.11 10.24 3.93
CA VAL A 80 -6.02 9.50 3.03
C VAL A 80 -7.46 9.92 3.31
N ILE A 81 -8.10 10.51 2.30
CA ILE A 81 -9.49 10.98 2.36
C ILE A 81 -10.50 9.93 1.89
N GLY A 82 -10.04 8.91 1.17
CA GLY A 82 -10.89 7.83 0.70
C GLY A 82 -10.18 6.85 -0.24
N GLY A 83 -10.92 5.83 -0.66
CA GLY A 83 -10.43 4.86 -1.62
C GLY A 83 -11.55 4.06 -2.28
N THR A 84 -11.20 3.38 -3.36
CA THR A 84 -12.09 2.48 -4.11
C THR A 84 -11.48 1.09 -4.19
N GLU A 85 -12.32 0.08 -4.24
CA GLU A 85 -11.93 -1.33 -4.32
C GLU A 85 -12.69 -1.99 -5.46
N GLU A 86 -11.97 -2.59 -6.40
CA GLU A 86 -12.56 -3.15 -7.62
C GLU A 86 -13.13 -4.54 -7.42
N THR A 87 -12.46 -5.40 -6.65
CA THR A 87 -12.81 -6.83 -6.62
C THR A 87 -13.51 -7.27 -5.35
N THR A 88 -14.42 -8.25 -5.50
CA THR A 88 -15.14 -8.86 -4.38
C THR A 88 -14.19 -9.41 -3.32
N THR A 89 -13.06 -9.98 -3.73
CA THR A 89 -12.03 -10.50 -2.81
C THR A 89 -11.47 -9.37 -1.94
N GLY A 90 -11.13 -8.22 -2.54
CA GLY A 90 -10.66 -7.06 -1.79
C GLY A 90 -11.73 -6.51 -0.85
N VAL A 91 -12.99 -6.41 -1.29
CA VAL A 91 -14.11 -5.97 -0.42
C VAL A 91 -14.26 -6.86 0.81
N ILE A 92 -14.14 -8.19 0.65
CA ILE A 92 -14.21 -9.14 1.77
C ILE A 92 -13.03 -8.92 2.73
N ARG A 93 -11.82 -8.70 2.22
CA ARG A 93 -10.62 -8.40 3.03
C ARG A 93 -10.79 -7.09 3.80
N LEU A 94 -11.31 -6.04 3.18
CA LEU A 94 -11.60 -4.76 3.85
C LEU A 94 -12.60 -4.94 4.99
N LYS A 95 -13.72 -5.64 4.75
CA LYS A 95 -14.73 -5.94 5.78
C LYS A 95 -14.19 -6.77 6.94
N ALA A 96 -13.19 -7.62 6.69
CA ALA A 96 -12.53 -8.39 7.75
C ALA A 96 -11.61 -7.53 8.61
N MET A 97 -11.14 -6.38 8.10
CA MET A 97 -10.33 -5.41 8.84
C MET A 97 -11.16 -4.39 9.64
N GLU A 98 -12.44 -4.20 9.32
CA GLU A 98 -13.36 -3.36 10.09
C GLU A 98 -13.77 -3.96 11.46
N LYS A 99 -13.45 -5.24 11.71
CA LYS A 99 -13.80 -5.97 12.93
C LYS A 99 -12.64 -6.06 13.90
#